data_AF-A0A2N0XW13-F1
#
_entry.id   AF-A0A2N0XW13-F1
#
_cell.length_a   1.000
_cell.length_b   1.000
_cell.length_c   1.000
_cell.angle_alpha   90.00
_cell.angle_beta   90.00
_cell.angle_gamma   90.00
#
_symmetry.space_group_name_H-M   'P 1'
#
loop_
_entity.id
_entity.type
_entity.pdbx_description
1 polymer ?
#
loop_
_entity_poly.entity_id
_entity_poly.type
_entity_poly.pdbx_seq_one_letter_code
_entity_poly.pdbx_strand_id
1 'polypeptide(L)'
;MTIGESPDRYIKQFETKEPLEREWAALQECRGSQIQKVLDVDWSNLQLTLEFDQSAIPLSDFNPQDVALFTSLLSHVIQAIKHCHKNGWVHGDIKPSNILYVPNLRTIRLIDFGASHRIGTSREALTDWQATPMFASPNQLSGEGLVDTGDDWFPLLQIIDQVMSVARDDSIRSTLFTWRDALSIEV
;
A
#
# COMPACT_ATOMS: atom_id res chain seq x y z
N MET A 1 19.76 21.64 -14.41
CA MET A 1 18.72 21.63 -15.45
C MET A 1 17.42 21.33 -14.73
N THR A 2 16.40 22.13 -14.98
CA THR A 2 15.27 22.45 -14.11
C THR A 2 14.37 21.24 -13.84
N ILE A 3 14.05 21.00 -12.57
CA ILE A 3 13.13 19.96 -12.10
C ILE A 3 11.75 20.31 -12.65
N GLY A 4 11.20 19.46 -13.51
CA GLY A 4 9.86 19.60 -14.07
C GLY A 4 8.80 19.12 -13.09
N GLU A 5 8.72 19.70 -11.89
CA GLU A 5 7.59 19.50 -10.98
C GLU A 5 6.40 20.30 -11.51
N SER A 6 5.65 19.72 -12.45
CA SER A 6 4.25 20.08 -12.58
C SER A 6 3.56 19.66 -11.28
N PRO A 7 2.76 20.52 -10.63
CA PRO A 7 2.27 20.32 -9.26
C PRO A 7 1.46 19.03 -9.04
N ASP A 8 1.00 18.40 -10.12
CA ASP A 8 0.12 17.23 -10.10
C ASP A 8 0.80 15.93 -10.57
N ARG A 9 2.14 15.90 -10.66
CA ARG A 9 2.87 14.68 -11.04
C ARG A 9 4.16 14.48 -10.25
N TYR A 10 4.52 13.22 -10.09
CA TYR A 10 5.78 12.75 -9.51
C TYR A 10 6.48 11.83 -10.52
N ILE A 11 7.80 11.95 -10.69
CA ILE A 11 8.58 11.11 -11.59
C ILE A 11 9.52 10.25 -10.76
N LYS A 12 9.37 8.92 -10.87
CA LYS A 12 10.23 7.92 -10.23
C LYS A 12 11.28 7.43 -11.24
N GLN A 13 12.55 7.55 -10.88
CA GLN A 13 13.68 7.07 -11.66
C GLN A 13 14.06 5.65 -11.21
N PHE A 14 14.35 4.76 -12.16
CA PHE A 14 14.80 3.40 -11.90
C PHE A 14 16.22 3.18 -12.47
N GLU A 15 16.92 2.22 -11.89
CA GLU A 15 18.27 1.82 -12.33
C GLU A 15 18.21 0.75 -13.43
N THR A 16 17.24 -0.15 -13.36
CA THR A 16 17.04 -1.25 -14.31
C THR A 16 15.58 -1.35 -14.74
N LYS A 17 15.33 -2.17 -15.76
CA LYS A 17 14.02 -2.29 -16.40
C LYS A 17 13.06 -3.14 -15.58
N GLU A 18 13.55 -4.16 -14.89
CA GLU A 18 12.77 -5.13 -14.14
C GLU A 18 11.91 -4.49 -13.02
N PRO A 19 12.43 -3.66 -12.10
CA PRO A 19 11.61 -3.01 -11.07
C PRO A 19 10.62 -1.99 -11.67
N LEU A 20 11.01 -1.31 -12.75
CA LEU A 20 10.10 -0.41 -13.47
C LEU A 20 8.93 -1.19 -14.09
N GLU A 21 9.20 -2.27 -14.81
CA GLU A 21 8.19 -3.13 -15.41
C GLU A 21 7.25 -3.71 -14.36
N ARG A 22 7.81 -4.17 -13.23
CA ARG A 22 7.04 -4.73 -12.11
C ARG A 22 6.08 -3.72 -11.51
N GLU A 23 6.58 -2.54 -11.11
CA GLU A 23 5.76 -1.50 -10.50
C GLU A 23 4.72 -0.95 -11.49
N TRP A 24 5.11 -0.70 -12.74
CA TRP A 24 4.18 -0.27 -13.79
C TRP A 24 3.08 -1.31 -14.04
N ALA A 25 3.42 -2.60 -14.15
CA ALA A 25 2.45 -3.66 -14.38
C ALA A 25 1.46 -3.78 -13.22
N ALA A 26 1.95 -3.74 -11.98
CA ALA A 26 1.09 -3.79 -10.80
C ALA A 26 0.11 -2.61 -10.76
N LEU A 27 0.58 -1.38 -10.99
CA LEU A 27 -0.27 -0.19 -11.02
C LEU A 27 -1.31 -0.23 -12.16
N GLN A 28 -0.92 -0.72 -13.35
CA GLN A 28 -1.79 -0.77 -14.51
C GLN A 28 -2.88 -1.83 -14.39
N GLU A 29 -2.55 -3.00 -13.85
CA GLU A 29 -3.50 -4.09 -13.68
C GLU A 29 -4.40 -3.89 -12.46
N CYS A 30 -3.87 -3.29 -11.39
CA CYS A 30 -4.64 -2.91 -10.22
C CYS A 30 -5.34 -1.54 -10.37
N ARG A 31 -5.35 -0.94 -11.56
CA ARG A 31 -5.96 0.40 -11.77
C ARG A 31 -7.37 0.50 -11.19
N GLY A 32 -7.64 1.59 -10.50
CA GLY A 32 -8.90 1.85 -9.81
C GLY A 32 -8.89 3.20 -9.13
N SER A 33 -10.03 3.62 -8.56
CA SER A 33 -10.14 4.92 -7.89
C SER A 33 -9.25 5.07 -6.65
N GLN A 34 -8.85 3.94 -6.06
CA GLN A 34 -8.06 3.88 -4.82
C GLN A 34 -6.59 3.51 -5.06
N ILE A 35 -6.15 3.33 -6.31
CA ILE A 35 -4.76 2.97 -6.63
C ILE A 35 -4.09 4.17 -7.31
N GLN A 36 -2.82 4.42 -6.97
CA GLN A 36 -1.98 5.42 -7.60
C GLN A 36 -2.04 5.34 -9.13
N LYS A 37 -2.33 6.48 -9.78
CA LYS A 37 -2.48 6.50 -11.24
C LYS A 37 -1.13 6.70 -11.93
N VAL A 38 -0.85 5.86 -12.93
CA VAL A 38 0.24 6.06 -13.89
C VAL A 38 -0.21 7.09 -14.93
N LEU A 39 0.61 8.12 -15.13
CA LEU A 39 0.42 9.14 -16.17
C LEU A 39 1.19 8.80 -17.44
N ASP A 40 2.43 8.34 -17.30
CA ASP A 40 3.32 8.01 -18.42
C ASP A 40 4.45 7.06 -17.98
N VAL A 41 5.07 6.37 -18.93
CA VAL A 41 6.28 5.56 -18.73
C VAL A 41 7.27 5.79 -19.87
N ASP A 42 8.49 6.18 -19.50
CA ASP A 42 9.61 6.31 -20.42
C ASP A 42 10.58 5.14 -20.22
N TRP A 43 10.44 4.13 -21.08
CA TRP A 43 11.30 2.93 -21.04
C TRP A 43 12.74 3.21 -21.46
N SER A 44 13.00 4.27 -22.22
CA SER A 44 14.35 4.62 -22.67
C SER A 44 15.15 5.29 -21.55
N ASN A 45 14.49 6.13 -20.75
CA ASN A 45 15.11 6.79 -19.60
C ASN A 45 14.83 6.08 -18.27
N LEU A 46 14.11 4.94 -18.28
CA LEU A 46 13.71 4.18 -17.09
C LEU A 46 12.95 5.04 -16.06
N GLN A 47 11.95 5.79 -16.52
CA GLN A 47 11.16 6.69 -15.69
C GLN A 47 9.68 6.31 -15.68
N LEU A 48 9.07 6.38 -14.50
CA LEU A 48 7.63 6.25 -14.31
C LEU A 48 7.05 7.58 -13.82
N THR A 49 6.11 8.14 -14.58
CA THR A 49 5.40 9.36 -14.17
C THR A 49 4.07 8.96 -13.54
N LEU A 50 3.88 9.37 -12.28
CA LEU A 50 2.71 9.09 -11.46
C LEU A 50 1.94 10.37 -11.16
N GLU A 51 0.63 10.26 -10.94
CA GLU A 51 -0.20 11.37 -10.45
C GLU A 51 0.23 11.78 -9.04
N PHE A 52 0.24 13.06 -8.73
CA PHE A 52 0.51 13.56 -7.38
C PHE A 52 -0.66 14.43 -6.94
N ASP A 53 -1.17 14.18 -5.73
CA ASP A 53 -2.24 14.98 -5.11
C ASP A 53 -1.67 15.66 -3.86
N GLN A 54 -1.44 16.97 -3.96
CA GLN A 54 -0.90 17.78 -2.87
C GLN A 54 -1.82 17.87 -1.65
N SER A 55 -3.11 17.59 -1.82
CA SER A 55 -4.09 17.59 -0.73
C SER A 55 -4.17 16.25 -0.01
N ALA A 56 -3.53 15.21 -0.54
CA ALA A 56 -3.56 13.88 0.05
C ALA A 56 -2.62 13.82 1.27
N ILE A 57 -3.10 13.20 2.35
CA ILE A 57 -2.42 13.15 3.64
C ILE A 57 -2.04 11.69 3.92
N PRO A 58 -0.77 11.33 4.09
CA PRO A 58 -0.39 9.98 4.45
C PRO A 58 -0.95 9.64 5.84
N LEU A 59 -1.41 8.39 6.04
CA LEU A 59 -1.91 7.95 7.35
C LEU A 59 -0.82 7.97 8.43
N SER A 60 0.47 8.05 8.06
CA SER A 60 1.56 8.27 9.02
C SER A 60 1.49 9.61 9.74
N ASP A 61 0.80 10.60 9.15
CA ASP A 61 0.67 11.94 9.70
C ASP A 61 -0.58 12.07 10.59
N PHE A 62 -1.38 11.00 10.70
CA PHE A 62 -2.54 10.97 11.57
C PHE A 62 -2.11 10.96 13.03
N ASN A 63 -2.88 11.67 13.86
CA ASN A 63 -2.67 11.76 15.30
C ASN A 63 -3.84 11.10 16.06
N PRO A 64 -3.79 10.97 17.40
CA PRO A 64 -4.85 10.31 18.17
C PRO A 64 -6.26 10.91 17.99
N GLN A 65 -6.39 12.16 17.51
CA GLN A 65 -7.70 12.76 17.22
C GLN A 65 -8.31 12.23 15.92
N ASP A 66 -7.49 11.69 15.02
CA ASP A 66 -7.91 11.17 13.71
C ASP A 66 -8.38 9.71 13.76
N VAL A 67 -8.39 9.07 14.93
CA VAL A 67 -8.80 7.66 15.10
C VAL A 67 -10.18 7.41 14.49
N ALA A 68 -11.15 8.31 14.71
CA ALA A 68 -12.48 8.18 14.13
C ALA A 68 -12.47 8.22 12.59
N LEU A 69 -11.63 9.10 12.02
CA LEU A 69 -11.44 9.20 10.58
C LEU A 69 -10.79 7.93 10.04
N PHE A 70 -9.70 7.45 10.65
CA PHE A 70 -9.06 6.20 10.28
C PHE A 70 -10.05 5.03 10.27
N THR A 71 -10.84 4.86 11.34
CA THR A 71 -11.83 3.79 11.44
C THR A 71 -12.87 3.87 10.32
N SER A 72 -13.29 5.08 9.92
CA SER A 72 -14.19 5.27 8.77
C SER A 72 -13.55 4.92 7.42
N LEU A 73 -12.23 5.10 7.29
CA LEU A 73 -11.46 4.81 6.09
C LEU A 73 -11.04 3.34 5.98
N LEU A 74 -11.09 2.57 7.06
CA LEU A 74 -10.59 1.19 7.09
C LEU A 74 -11.26 0.30 6.02
N SER A 75 -12.57 0.49 5.79
CA SER A 75 -13.28 -0.23 4.73
C SER A 75 -12.74 0.08 3.33
N HIS A 76 -12.26 1.31 3.08
CA HIS A 76 -11.64 1.71 1.83
C HIS A 76 -10.24 1.09 1.68
N VAL A 77 -9.46 1.04 2.76
CA VAL A 77 -8.13 0.39 2.76
C VAL A 77 -8.26 -1.10 2.41
N ILE A 78 -9.19 -1.79 3.07
CA ILE A 78 -9.45 -3.22 2.82
C ILE A 78 -9.90 -3.45 1.38
N GLN A 79 -10.79 -2.60 0.84
CA GLN A 79 -11.23 -2.70 -0.56
C GLN A 79 -10.07 -2.53 -1.55
N ALA A 80 -9.16 -1.59 -1.31
CA ALA A 80 -7.99 -1.39 -2.17
C ALA A 80 -7.05 -2.60 -2.18
N ILE A 81 -6.76 -3.18 -1.00
CA ILE A 81 -5.92 -4.38 -0.88
C ILE A 81 -6.59 -5.58 -1.56
N LYS A 82 -7.88 -5.84 -1.28
CA LYS A 82 -8.64 -6.91 -1.94
C LYS A 82 -8.68 -6.73 -3.45
N HIS A 83 -8.74 -5.49 -3.94
CA HIS A 83 -8.68 -5.21 -5.37
C HIS A 83 -7.31 -5.61 -5.97
N CYS A 84 -6.20 -5.31 -5.30
CA CYS A 84 -4.88 -5.80 -5.72
C CYS A 84 -4.83 -7.33 -5.77
N HIS A 85 -5.27 -7.99 -4.69
CA HIS A 85 -5.26 -9.46 -4.56
C HIS A 85 -6.10 -10.12 -5.66
N LYS A 86 -7.27 -9.56 -5.95
CA LYS A 86 -8.15 -10.04 -7.03
C LYS A 86 -7.49 -9.95 -8.42
N ASN A 87 -6.59 -8.99 -8.62
CA ASN A 87 -5.79 -8.84 -9.84
C ASN A 87 -4.46 -9.63 -9.78
N GLY A 88 -4.29 -10.50 -8.79
CA GLY A 88 -3.13 -11.40 -8.68
C GLY A 88 -1.88 -10.75 -8.12
N TRP A 89 -1.99 -9.58 -7.50
CA TRP A 89 -0.86 -8.84 -6.92
C TRP A 89 -0.98 -8.71 -5.41
N VAL A 90 0.14 -8.87 -4.73
CA VAL A 90 0.34 -8.46 -3.34
C VAL A 90 1.08 -7.12 -3.36
N HIS A 91 0.64 -6.15 -2.55
CA HIS A 91 1.31 -4.85 -2.47
C HIS A 91 2.71 -4.99 -1.86
N GLY A 92 2.83 -5.78 -0.79
CA GLY A 92 4.10 -6.21 -0.17
C GLY A 92 4.73 -5.17 0.77
N ASP A 93 4.15 -3.98 0.86
CA ASP A 93 4.66 -2.87 1.70
C ASP A 93 3.50 -2.00 2.22
N ILE A 94 2.50 -2.66 2.81
CA ILE A 94 1.40 -1.96 3.48
C ILE A 94 1.94 -1.30 4.76
N LYS A 95 1.91 0.02 4.78
CA LYS A 95 2.30 0.85 5.94
C LYS A 95 1.56 2.19 5.88
N PRO A 96 1.43 2.92 7.00
CA PRO A 96 0.67 4.18 7.03
C PRO A 96 1.14 5.24 6.03
N SER A 97 2.44 5.31 5.71
CA SER A 97 2.97 6.26 4.72
C SER A 97 2.57 5.94 3.27
N ASN A 98 2.19 4.68 2.97
CA ASN A 98 1.81 4.24 1.63
C ASN A 98 0.28 4.27 1.42
N ILE A 99 -0.47 4.72 2.42
CA ILE A 99 -1.91 4.90 2.34
C ILE A 99 -2.18 6.39 2.51
N LEU A 100 -2.66 7.04 1.45
CA LEU A 100 -2.98 8.46 1.48
C LEU A 100 -4.48 8.66 1.65
N TYR A 101 -4.91 9.42 2.64
CA TYR A 101 -6.26 9.96 2.70
C TYR A 101 -6.41 11.09 1.68
N VAL A 102 -7.47 11.05 0.87
CA VAL A 102 -7.81 12.08 -0.12
C VAL A 102 -9.06 12.84 0.36
N PRO A 103 -8.92 14.01 1.02
CA PRO A 103 -10.03 14.67 1.72
C PRO A 103 -11.21 15.01 0.83
N ASN A 104 -10.93 15.50 -0.38
CA ASN A 104 -11.95 15.91 -1.35
C ASN A 104 -12.83 14.74 -1.83
N LEU A 105 -12.28 13.53 -1.82
CA LEU A 105 -12.96 12.31 -2.25
C LEU A 105 -13.47 11.45 -1.08
N ARG A 106 -13.08 11.81 0.16
CA ARG A 106 -13.36 11.03 1.39
C ARG A 106 -13.01 9.54 1.26
N THR A 107 -11.89 9.27 0.59
CA THR A 107 -11.40 7.91 0.34
C THR A 107 -9.89 7.85 0.56
N ILE A 108 -9.30 6.69 0.30
CA ILE A 108 -7.86 6.49 0.33
C ILE A 108 -7.30 6.25 -1.07
N ARG A 109 -6.00 6.47 -1.20
CA ARG A 109 -5.18 6.05 -2.32
C ARG A 109 -3.99 5.24 -1.80
N LEU A 110 -3.86 4.02 -2.28
CA LEU A 110 -2.71 3.16 -2.05
C LEU A 110 -1.62 3.51 -3.06
N ILE A 111 -0.40 3.73 -2.57
CA ILE A 111 0.75 4.22 -3.34
C ILE A 111 1.98 3.34 -3.11
N ASP A 112 3.00 3.54 -3.93
CA ASP A 112 4.31 2.87 -3.86
C ASP A 112 4.25 1.33 -4.02
N PHE A 113 4.08 0.90 -5.26
CA PHE A 113 3.99 -0.51 -5.65
C PHE A 113 5.38 -1.12 -5.93
N GLY A 114 6.48 -0.48 -5.51
CA GLY A 114 7.85 -0.95 -5.80
C GLY A 114 8.17 -2.33 -5.21
N ALA A 115 7.52 -2.68 -4.09
CA ALA A 115 7.63 -3.97 -3.41
C ALA A 115 6.57 -5.00 -3.86
N SER A 116 5.73 -4.66 -4.83
CA SER A 116 4.63 -5.52 -5.24
C SER A 116 5.13 -6.71 -6.06
N HIS A 117 4.52 -7.88 -5.81
CA HIS A 117 4.83 -9.13 -6.51
C HIS A 117 3.56 -9.91 -6.81
N ARG A 118 3.65 -10.81 -7.79
CA ARG A 118 2.55 -11.73 -8.10
C ARG A 118 2.35 -12.71 -6.96
N ILE A 119 1.09 -12.99 -6.63
CA ILE A 119 0.73 -14.10 -5.74
C ILE A 119 1.33 -15.40 -6.32
N GLY A 120 2.02 -16.17 -5.49
CA GLY A 120 2.69 -17.40 -5.88
C GLY A 120 4.13 -17.23 -6.40
N THR A 121 4.68 -16.01 -6.41
CA THR A 121 6.10 -15.80 -6.73
C THR A 121 6.97 -16.39 -5.62
N SER A 122 7.95 -17.23 -5.95
CA SER A 122 8.95 -17.71 -4.98
C SER A 122 9.89 -16.57 -4.61
N ARG A 123 10.01 -16.30 -3.31
CA ARG A 123 10.89 -15.26 -2.77
C ARG A 123 12.36 -15.61 -2.99
N GLU A 124 12.70 -16.89 -2.93
CA GLU A 124 14.06 -17.41 -3.14
C GLU A 124 14.54 -17.22 -4.59
N ALA A 125 13.61 -17.08 -5.54
CA ALA A 125 13.92 -16.81 -6.94
C ALA A 125 14.15 -15.31 -7.23
N LEU A 126 13.85 -14.42 -6.27
CA LEU A 126 13.98 -12.98 -6.42
C LEU A 126 15.37 -12.53 -5.95
N THR A 127 16.14 -11.95 -6.87
CA THR A 127 17.49 -11.43 -6.59
C THR A 127 17.50 -10.17 -5.71
N ASP A 128 16.37 -9.49 -5.63
CA ASP A 128 16.17 -8.15 -5.11
C ASP A 128 15.06 -8.14 -4.04
N TRP A 129 14.80 -9.29 -3.40
CA TRP A 129 13.85 -9.37 -2.29
C TRP A 129 14.26 -8.44 -1.14
N GLN A 130 13.36 -7.51 -0.80
CA GLN A 130 13.52 -6.59 0.32
C GLN A 130 12.20 -6.55 1.09
N ALA A 131 12.30 -6.44 2.41
CA ALA A 131 11.15 -6.33 3.30
C ALA A 131 11.37 -5.18 4.28
N THR A 132 10.32 -4.41 4.56
CA THR A 132 10.35 -3.32 5.55
C THR A 132 10.21 -3.92 6.96
N PRO A 133 11.27 -4.00 7.79
CA PRO A 133 11.26 -4.89 8.96
C PRO A 133 10.18 -4.56 10.02
N MET A 134 9.75 -3.30 10.11
CA MET A 134 8.74 -2.85 11.08
C MET A 134 7.33 -3.38 10.78
N PHE A 135 7.03 -3.66 9.50
CA PHE A 135 5.69 -4.02 9.03
C PHE A 135 5.64 -5.39 8.32
N ALA A 136 6.80 -5.92 7.92
CA ALA A 136 6.90 -7.16 7.17
C ALA A 136 6.37 -8.38 7.96
N SER A 137 5.65 -9.26 7.24
CA SER A 137 5.24 -10.55 7.78
C SER A 137 6.44 -11.45 8.11
N PRO A 138 6.31 -12.46 8.99
CA PRO A 138 7.38 -13.43 9.24
C PRO A 138 7.88 -14.12 7.96
N ASN A 139 6.99 -14.39 7.01
CA ASN A 139 7.33 -14.98 5.71
C ASN A 139 8.12 -14.01 4.84
N GLN A 140 7.80 -12.72 4.87
CA GLN A 140 8.60 -11.72 4.17
C GLN A 140 9.99 -11.58 4.78
N LEU A 141 10.10 -11.63 6.11
CA LEU A 141 11.36 -11.52 6.83
C LEU A 141 12.28 -12.74 6.62
N SER A 142 11.73 -13.94 6.45
CA SER A 142 12.53 -15.12 6.12
C SER A 142 13.08 -15.07 4.70
N GLY A 143 12.37 -14.40 3.78
CA GLY A 143 12.71 -14.42 2.36
C GLY A 143 12.48 -15.78 1.71
N GLU A 144 11.74 -16.68 2.38
CA GLU A 144 11.44 -18.03 1.92
C GLU A 144 9.95 -18.18 1.58
N GLY A 145 9.64 -19.17 0.76
CA GLY A 145 8.28 -19.49 0.35
C GLY A 145 7.71 -18.56 -0.71
N LEU A 146 6.38 -18.64 -0.86
CA LEU A 146 5.66 -17.92 -1.91
C LEU A 146 5.06 -16.62 -1.38
N VAL A 147 5.11 -15.56 -2.20
CA VAL A 147 4.34 -14.33 -2.00
C VAL A 147 2.86 -14.68 -1.90
N ASP A 148 2.22 -14.28 -0.81
CA ASP A 148 0.83 -14.60 -0.50
C ASP A 148 0.07 -13.37 0.04
N THR A 149 -1.25 -13.44 0.08
CA THR A 149 -2.10 -12.32 0.49
C THR A 149 -1.94 -11.93 1.96
N GLY A 150 -1.46 -12.87 2.79
CA GLY A 150 -1.19 -12.64 4.21
C GLY A 150 -0.12 -11.59 4.45
N ASP A 151 0.79 -11.38 3.49
CA ASP A 151 1.81 -10.33 3.53
C ASP A 151 1.24 -8.90 3.57
N ASP A 152 0.03 -8.68 3.03
CA ASP A 152 -0.65 -7.38 3.14
C ASP A 152 -1.58 -7.31 4.36
N TRP A 153 -2.14 -8.45 4.79
CA TRP A 153 -3.06 -8.50 5.93
C TRP A 153 -2.34 -8.38 7.27
N PHE A 154 -1.17 -9.01 7.40
CA PHE A 154 -0.34 -8.95 8.61
C PHE A 154 -0.03 -7.49 9.04
N PRO A 155 0.59 -6.64 8.19
CA PRO A 155 0.82 -5.24 8.56
C PRO A 155 -0.47 -4.45 8.80
N LEU A 156 -1.56 -4.72 8.07
CA LEU A 156 -2.83 -4.04 8.33
C LEU A 156 -3.37 -4.36 9.73
N LEU A 157 -3.25 -5.60 10.20
CA LEU A 157 -3.59 -5.99 11.57
C LEU A 157 -2.74 -5.23 12.59
N GLN A 158 -1.43 -5.07 12.36
CA GLN A 158 -0.56 -4.29 13.23
C GLN A 158 -0.98 -2.81 13.31
N ILE A 159 -1.35 -2.20 12.17
CA ILE A 159 -1.86 -0.83 12.12
C ILE A 159 -3.17 -0.72 12.92
N ILE A 160 -4.11 -1.68 12.75
CA ILE A 160 -5.36 -1.72 13.50
C ILE A 160 -5.08 -1.83 15.01
N ASP A 161 -4.17 -2.70 15.42
CA ASP A 161 -3.80 -2.90 16.83
C ASP A 161 -3.18 -1.63 17.44
N GLN A 162 -2.31 -0.94 16.68
CA GLN A 162 -1.74 0.33 17.11
C GLN A 162 -2.83 1.41 17.30
N VAL A 163 -3.76 1.56 16.34
CA VAL A 163 -4.87 2.51 16.45
C VAL A 163 -5.80 2.14 17.60
N MET A 164 -6.09 0.86 17.79
CA MET A 164 -6.92 0.37 18.89
C MET A 164 -6.29 0.66 20.25
N SER A 165 -4.96 0.70 20.38
CA SER A 165 -4.28 1.01 21.64
C SER A 165 -4.49 2.46 22.10
N VAL A 166 -4.77 3.38 21.18
CA VAL A 166 -5.02 4.81 21.46
C VAL A 166 -6.49 5.21 21.41
N ALA A 167 -7.35 4.36 20.86
CA ALA A 167 -8.80 4.58 20.78
C ALA A 167 -9.45 4.56 22.17
N ARG A 168 -10.06 5.69 22.56
CA ARG A 168 -10.75 5.88 23.84
C ARG A 168 -12.27 5.65 23.77
N ASP A 169 -12.84 5.66 22.57
CA ASP A 169 -14.27 5.47 22.34
C ASP A 169 -14.60 3.98 22.12
N ASP A 170 -15.53 3.44 22.90
CA ASP A 170 -15.87 2.00 22.87
C ASP A 170 -16.51 1.55 21.55
N SER A 171 -17.27 2.42 20.87
CA SER A 171 -17.87 2.11 19.57
C SER A 171 -16.80 1.98 18.49
N ILE A 172 -15.82 2.89 18.50
CA ILE A 172 -14.64 2.82 17.63
C ILE A 172 -13.86 1.52 17.90
N ARG A 173 -13.58 1.21 19.17
CA ARG A 173 -12.86 -0.02 19.56
C ARG A 173 -13.58 -1.28 19.09
N SER A 174 -14.90 -1.33 19.27
CA SER A 174 -15.73 -2.45 18.80
C SER A 174 -15.65 -2.61 17.28
N THR A 175 -15.71 -1.51 16.52
CA THR A 175 -15.59 -1.54 15.05
C THR A 175 -14.22 -2.04 14.60
N LEU A 176 -13.14 -1.54 15.22
CA LEU A 176 -11.78 -1.99 14.93
C LEU A 176 -11.60 -3.48 15.26
N PHE A 177 -12.17 -3.96 16.36
CA PHE A 177 -12.13 -5.36 16.75
C PHE A 177 -12.83 -6.25 15.73
N THR A 178 -14.02 -5.86 15.25
CA THR A 178 -14.75 -6.60 14.21
C THR A 178 -13.92 -6.74 12.93
N TRP A 179 -13.28 -5.66 12.47
CA TRP A 179 -12.41 -5.74 11.29
C TRP A 179 -11.17 -6.59 11.52
N ARG A 180 -10.54 -6.43 12.69
CA ARG A 180 -9.37 -7.23 13.07
C ARG A 180 -9.67 -8.72 13.06
N ASP A 181 -10.77 -9.13 13.70
CA ASP A 181 -11.20 -10.53 13.77
C ASP A 181 -11.47 -11.08 12.35
N ALA A 182 -12.22 -10.32 11.55
CA ALA A 182 -12.53 -10.69 10.16
C ALA A 182 -11.30 -10.79 9.24
N LEU A 183 -10.21 -10.07 9.51
CA LEU A 183 -8.97 -10.13 8.71
C LEU A 183 -7.99 -11.18 9.23
N SER A 184 -8.08 -11.56 10.51
CA SER A 184 -7.18 -12.53 11.11
C SER A 184 -7.31 -13.95 10.55
N ILE A 185 -8.41 -14.26 9.85
CA ILE A 185 -8.61 -15.52 9.13
C ILE A 185 -7.87 -15.57 7.78
N GLU A 186 -7.36 -14.43 7.30
CA GLU A 186 -6.68 -14.30 6.01
C GLU A 186 -5.14 -14.33 6.14
N VAL A 187 -4.62 -14.41 7.38
CA VAL A 187 -3.19 -14.53 7.73
C VAL A 187 -2.91 -15.96 8.20
#